data_AF-A0A441TNM1-F1
#
_entry.id   AF-A0A441TNM1-F1
#
_cell.length_a   1.000
_cell.length_b   1.000
_cell.length_c   1.000
_cell.angle_alpha   90.00
_cell.angle_beta   90.00
_cell.angle_gamma   90.00
#
_symmetry.space_group_name_H-M   'P 1'
#
loop_
_entity.id
_entity.type
_entity.pdbx_description
1 polymer ?
#
loop_
_entity_poly.entity_id
_entity_poly.type
_entity_poly.pdbx_seq_one_letter_code
_entity_poly.pdbx_strand_id
1 'polypeptide(L)'
;VSRPTLSKYFDDPTSVKPATRQRIEVALRASDYQPNLFARNLNRKRTRSIGIVVPTLADPFYSEMVSRIELRLRDEGYWPIVISSHGSRE
;
A
#
# COMPACT_ATOMS: atom_id res chain seq x y z
N VAL A 1 2.42 17.81 19.14
CA VAL A 1 2.51 17.70 17.66
C VAL A 1 1.08 17.65 17.14
N SER A 2 0.71 18.47 16.15
CA SER A 2 -0.67 18.52 15.66
C SER A 2 -0.96 17.43 14.61
N ARG A 3 -2.24 17.11 14.39
CA ARG A 3 -2.67 16.14 13.35
C ARG A 3 -2.12 16.49 11.94
N PRO A 4 -2.12 17.75 11.48
CA PRO A 4 -1.51 18.11 10.20
C PRO A 4 0.00 17.86 10.14
N THR A 5 0.72 18.09 11.24
CA THR A 5 2.17 17.83 11.30
C THR A 5 2.48 16.35 11.23
N LEU A 6 1.67 15.50 11.88
CA LEU A 6 1.77 14.05 11.76
C LEU A 6 1.47 13.59 10.33
N SER A 7 0.41 14.14 9.71
CA SER A 7 0.07 13.85 8.31
C SER A 7 1.24 14.15 7.36
N LYS A 8 1.90 15.29 7.53
CA LYS A 8 3.11 15.66 6.76
C LYS A 8 4.27 14.71 7.01
N TYR A 9 4.53 14.35 8.27
CA TYR A 9 5.58 13.38 8.61
C TYR A 9 5.37 12.01 7.96
N PHE A 10 4.13 11.50 7.95
CA PHE A 10 3.82 10.20 7.32
C PHE A 10 3.77 10.24 5.79
N ASP A 11 3.74 11.42 5.19
CA ASP A 11 3.85 11.61 3.74
C ASP A 11 5.31 11.77 3.32
N ASP A 12 6.01 12.72 3.96
CA ASP A 12 7.41 12.99 3.80
C ASP A 12 8.02 13.40 5.16
N PRO A 13 8.81 12.51 5.80
CA PRO A 13 9.48 12.80 7.07
C PRO A 13 10.46 13.98 7.00
N THR A 14 10.92 14.37 5.81
CA THR A 14 11.84 15.52 5.63
C THR A 14 11.11 16.86 5.59
N SER A 15 9.81 16.87 5.35
CA SER A 15 8.97 18.08 5.33
C SER A 15 8.73 18.71 6.71
N VAL A 16 9.12 18.01 7.78
CA VAL A 16 8.99 18.49 9.17
C VAL A 16 10.36 18.83 9.78
N LYS A 17 10.38 19.84 10.65
CA LYS A 17 11.61 20.28 11.35
C LYS A 17 12.29 19.11 12.07
N PRO A 18 13.63 19.01 12.06
CA PRO A 18 14.36 17.90 12.68
C PRO A 18 13.99 17.62 14.14
N ALA A 19 13.81 18.69 14.94
CA ALA A 19 13.39 18.57 16.34
C ALA A 19 12.00 17.93 16.51
N THR A 20 11.06 18.24 15.61
CA THR A 20 9.72 17.64 15.63
C THR A 20 9.76 16.20 15.12
N ARG A 21 10.58 15.93 14.09
CA ARG A 21 10.80 14.59 13.55
C ARG A 21 11.29 13.62 14.63
N GLN A 22 12.33 14.00 15.38
CA GLN A 22 12.84 13.20 16.49
C GLN A 22 11.77 12.91 17.55
N ARG A 23 10.95 13.90 17.92
CA ARG A 23 9.86 13.68 18.89
C ARG A 23 8.83 12.67 18.37
N ILE A 24 8.52 12.70 17.08
CA ILE A 24 7.60 11.73 16.47
C ILE A 24 8.24 10.33 16.45
N GLU A 25 9.50 10.20 16.02
CA GLU A 25 10.22 8.92 15.99
C GLU A 25 10.33 8.26 17.38
N VAL A 26 10.60 9.06 18.42
CA VAL A 26 10.63 8.57 19.82
C VAL A 26 9.26 8.05 20.24
N ALA A 27 8.19 8.79 19.95
CA ALA A 27 6.82 8.36 20.28
C ALA A 27 6.39 7.13 19.48
N LEU A 28 6.79 7.02 18.21
CA LEU A 28 6.53 5.86 17.36
C LEU A 28 7.26 4.62 17.87
N ARG A 29 8.50 4.74 18.34
CA ARG A 29 9.22 3.62 18.96
C ARG A 29 8.60 3.15 20.28
N ALA A 30 8.02 4.08 21.04
CA ALA A 30 7.38 3.79 22.31
C ALA A 30 5.92 3.30 22.17
N SER A 31 5.36 3.33 20.95
CA SER A 31 3.99 2.91 20.69
C SER A 31 3.96 1.75 19.70
N ASP A 32 2.96 0.88 19.82
CA ASP A 32 2.68 -0.15 18.81
C ASP A 32 1.88 0.43 17.63
N TYR A 33 2.24 1.65 17.20
CA TYR A 33 1.49 2.36 16.17
C TYR A 33 1.87 1.84 14.78
N GLN A 34 0.90 1.20 14.11
CA GLN A 34 1.00 0.85 12.70
C GLN A 34 0.18 1.81 11.82
N PRO A 35 0.80 2.50 10.85
CA PRO A 35 0.08 3.36 9.93
C PRO A 35 -0.86 2.54 9.03
N ASN A 36 -2.12 2.97 8.96
CA ASN A 36 -3.12 2.34 8.09
C ASN A 36 -3.04 2.89 6.66
N LEU A 37 -2.49 2.09 5.75
CA LEU A 37 -2.32 2.46 4.34
C LEU A 37 -3.67 2.65 3.61
N PHE A 38 -4.70 1.88 3.95
CA PHE A 38 -6.04 2.02 3.36
C PHE A 38 -6.68 3.36 3.72
N ALA A 39 -6.59 3.78 5.00
CA ALA A 39 -7.08 5.08 5.45
C ALA A 39 -6.37 6.25 4.73
N ARG A 40 -5.06 6.10 4.48
CA ARG A 40 -4.25 7.07 3.75
C ARG A 40 -4.67 7.20 2.29
N ASN A 41 -4.91 6.08 1.62
CA ASN A 41 -5.34 6.04 0.21
C ASN A 41 -6.78 6.53 0.03
N LEU A 42 -7.68 6.22 0.98
CA LEU A 42 -9.07 6.68 0.99
C LEU A 42 -9.15 8.21 0.99
N ASN A 43 -8.41 8.87 1.88
CA ASN A 43 -8.41 10.33 1.98
C ASN A 43 -7.84 11.00 0.71
N ARG A 44 -6.94 10.32 -0.01
CA ARG A 44 -6.33 10.80 -1.26
C ARG A 44 -7.21 10.58 -2.50
N LYS A 45 -8.38 9.93 -2.36
CA LYS A 45 -9.25 9.52 -3.48
C LYS A 45 -8.51 8.77 -4.60
N ARG A 46 -7.39 8.12 -4.25
CA ARG A 46 -6.56 7.33 -5.16
C ARG A 46 -6.37 5.97 -4.51
N THR A 47 -7.14 5.01 -4.98
CA THR A 47 -6.90 3.60 -4.71
C THR A 47 -5.66 3.20 -5.49
N ARG A 48 -4.52 3.07 -4.81
CA ARG A 48 -3.31 2.45 -5.39
C ARG A 48 -3.50 0.93 -5.48
N SER A 49 -4.66 0.46 -5.90
CA SER A 49 -5.01 -0.95 -5.97
C SER A 49 -5.29 -1.33 -7.41
N ILE A 50 -4.76 -2.46 -7.88
CA ILE A 50 -4.95 -2.94 -9.24
C ILE A 50 -5.50 -4.37 -9.17
N GLY A 51 -6.65 -4.59 -9.81
CA GLY A 51 -7.26 -5.91 -9.93
C GLY A 51 -6.67 -6.70 -11.09
N ILE A 52 -6.29 -7.95 -10.85
CA ILE A 52 -5.82 -8.90 -11.86
C ILE A 52 -6.81 -10.07 -11.87
N VAL A 53 -7.55 -10.21 -12.96
CA VAL A 53 -8.52 -11.29 -13.13
C VAL A 53 -7.95 -12.31 -14.11
N VAL A 54 -7.83 -13.56 -13.68
CA VAL A 54 -7.36 -14.68 -14.51
C VAL A 54 -8.35 -15.84 -14.47
N PRO A 55 -8.41 -16.72 -15.49
CA PRO A 55 -9.32 -17.86 -15.49
C PRO A 55 -9.13 -18.80 -14.30
N THR A 56 -7.87 -19.15 -13.99
CA THR A 56 -7.51 -19.99 -12.84
C THR A 56 -6.07 -19.74 -12.44
N LEU A 57 -5.81 -19.69 -11.13
CA LEU A 57 -4.44 -19.66 -10.59
C LEU A 57 -3.79 -21.04 -10.51
N ALA A 58 -4.55 -22.12 -10.78
CA ALA A 58 -4.00 -23.47 -10.79
C ALA A 58 -3.19 -23.77 -12.07
N ASP A 59 -3.39 -22.99 -13.14
CA ASP A 59 -2.61 -23.13 -14.37
C ASP A 59 -1.23 -22.43 -14.20
N PRO A 60 -0.11 -23.15 -14.42
CA PRO A 60 1.22 -22.59 -14.33
C PRO A 60 1.42 -21.32 -15.17
N PHE A 61 0.80 -21.23 -16.35
CA PHE A 61 0.89 -20.07 -17.24
C PHE A 61 0.35 -18.80 -16.58
N TYR A 62 -0.87 -18.86 -16.02
CA TYR A 62 -1.47 -17.71 -15.35
C TYR A 62 -0.75 -17.40 -14.04
N SER A 63 -0.31 -18.41 -13.29
CA SER A 63 0.40 -18.22 -12.03
C SER A 63 1.73 -17.48 -12.21
N GLU A 64 2.53 -17.85 -13.22
CA GLU A 64 3.79 -17.17 -13.52
C GLU A 64 3.54 -15.72 -13.95
N MET A 65 2.59 -15.52 -14.86
CA MET A 65 2.23 -14.18 -15.34
C MET A 65 1.78 -13.26 -14.20
N VAL A 66 0.86 -13.74 -13.34
CA VAL A 66 0.40 -13.00 -12.16
C VAL A 66 1.56 -12.65 -11.25
N SER A 67 2.45 -13.61 -10.95
CA SER A 67 3.61 -13.36 -10.09
C SER A 67 4.51 -12.23 -10.62
N ARG A 68 4.78 -12.21 -11.93
CA ARG A 68 5.60 -11.14 -12.54
C ARG A 68 4.92 -9.78 -12.49
N ILE A 69 3.61 -9.73 -12.77
CA ILE A 69 2.83 -8.50 -12.67
C ILE A 69 2.79 -8.01 -11.22
N GLU A 70 2.53 -8.90 -10.28
CA GLU A 70 2.45 -8.60 -8.85
C GLU A 70 3.72 -7.94 -8.32
N LEU A 71 4.89 -8.50 -8.65
CA LEU A 71 6.18 -7.96 -8.26
C LEU A 71 6.37 -6.53 -8.79
N ARG A 72 6.09 -6.30 -10.08
CA ARG A 72 6.19 -4.97 -10.69
C ARG A 72 5.24 -3.96 -10.05
N LEU A 73 4.01 -4.37 -9.74
CA LEU A 73 3.03 -3.50 -9.11
C LEU A 73 3.46 -3.11 -7.68
N ARG A 74 4.00 -4.07 -6.92
CA ARG A 74 4.52 -3.80 -5.57
C ARG A 74 5.71 -2.84 -5.60
N ASP A 75 6.64 -3.01 -6.54
CA ASP A 75 7.79 -2.11 -6.71
C ASP A 75 7.35 -0.66 -6.97
N GLU A 76 6.25 -0.47 -7.71
CA GLU A 76 5.65 0.84 -8.02
C GLU A 76 4.70 1.37 -6.91
N GLY A 77 4.60 0.64 -5.80
CA GLY A 77 3.77 0.99 -4.64
C GLY A 77 2.26 0.85 -4.89
N TYR A 78 1.87 -0.10 -5.75
CA TYR A 78 0.50 -0.56 -5.91
C TYR A 78 0.21 -1.83 -5.09
N TRP A 79 -1.05 -2.00 -4.72
CA TRP A 79 -1.61 -3.15 -4.03
C TRP A 79 -2.35 -4.04 -5.05
N PRO A 80 -1.73 -5.13 -5.53
CA PRO A 80 -2.38 -6.05 -6.44
C PRO A 80 -3.46 -6.87 -5.74
N ILE A 81 -4.59 -7.07 -6.42
CA ILE A 81 -5.69 -7.93 -5.97
C ILE A 81 -5.90 -8.97 -7.06
N VAL A 82 -5.61 -10.24 -6.76
CA VAL A 82 -5.71 -11.32 -7.74
C VAL A 82 -7.01 -12.08 -7.53
N ILE A 83 -7.77 -12.29 -8.60
CA ILE A 83 -9.06 -12.96 -8.58
C ILE A 83 -9.07 -14.04 -9.66
N SER A 84 -9.45 -15.26 -9.28
CA SER A 84 -9.75 -16.33 -10.25
C SER A 84 -11.21 -16.24 -10.68
N SER A 85 -11.48 -16.18 -11.98
CA SER A 85 -12.86 -16.20 -12.50
C SER A 85 -13.45 -17.61 -12.58
N HIS A 86 -12.65 -18.66 -12.36
CA HIS A 86 -13.08 -20.06 -12.41
C HIS A 86 -13.74 -20.46 -13.75
N GLY A 87 -13.40 -19.76 -14.84
CA GLY A 87 -13.98 -20.02 -16.16
C GLY A 87 -15.45 -19.63 -16.29
N SER A 88 -16.02 -18.88 -15.35
CA SER A 88 -17.34 -18.28 -15.54
C SER A 88 -17.23 -17.28 -16.69
N ARG A 89 -17.87 -17.59 -17.82
CA ARG A 89 -18.21 -16.57 -18.81
C ARG A 89 -19.30 -15.71 -18.20
N GLU A 90 -19.01 -14.43 -18.02
CA GLU A 90 -20.07 -13.43 -18.04
C GLU A 90 -20.78 -13.46 -19.41
#